data_AF-A0A3D1JD42-F1
#
_entry.id   AF-A0A3D1JD42-F1
#
_cell.length_a   1.000
_cell.length_b   1.000
_cell.length_c   1.000
_cell.angle_alpha   90.00
_cell.angle_beta   90.00
_cell.angle_gamma   90.00
#
_symmetry.space_group_name_H-M   'P 1'
#
loop_
_entity.id
_entity.type
_entity.pdbx_description
1 polymer ?
#
loop_
_entity_poly.entity_id
_entity_poly.type
_entity_poly.pdbx_seq_one_letter_code
_entity_poly.pdbx_strand_id
1 'polypeptide(L)'
;MKKIKELTVDETFQLFLLIKNADVRIAKNGKKFIAFTFQDTSGTIDGKFWDASEEEIARFEPGRVVMLDGKREVYQGNPQVKIIHLRLAKPEEGQDPSQYMEKAPMKKEDMEEEINQTLFEIINPHWNRIVRFLLNKYKKEFFEFPAAKRNHHAFASGLAYHTTTMLRLGKAIVKEYPELNASLLYAGIILHDLGKVIELTGPMTTEYTLAGNLVGHLVLVDEEITQACIALKFDDKQEDIVVLRHMVLA
;
A
#
# COMPACT_ATOMS: atom_id res chain seq x y z
N MET A 1 24.19 -11.15 -1.54
CA MET A 1 23.41 -12.08 -0.69
C MET A 1 22.08 -12.34 -1.38
N LYS A 2 21.54 -13.56 -1.29
CA LYS A 2 20.21 -13.87 -1.84
C LYS A 2 19.13 -13.07 -1.10
N LYS A 3 18.09 -12.65 -1.82
CA LYS A 3 16.90 -12.03 -1.22
C LYS A 3 15.86 -13.08 -0.83
N ILE A 4 14.84 -12.71 -0.03
CA ILE A 4 13.79 -13.61 0.45
C ILE A 4 13.19 -14.44 -0.69
N LYS A 5 12.79 -13.80 -1.80
CA LYS A 5 12.13 -14.50 -2.92
C LYS A 5 13.03 -15.52 -3.62
N GLU A 6 14.36 -15.38 -3.50
CA GLU A 6 15.35 -16.24 -4.14
C GLU A 6 15.71 -17.48 -3.30
N LEU A 7 15.24 -17.56 -2.06
CA LEU A 7 15.47 -18.70 -1.17
C LEU A 7 14.67 -19.93 -1.64
N THR A 8 15.30 -21.09 -1.68
CA THR A 8 14.62 -22.36 -1.97
C THR A 8 14.05 -22.99 -0.70
N VAL A 9 13.11 -23.93 -0.86
CA VAL A 9 12.61 -24.72 0.28
C VAL A 9 13.78 -25.46 0.94
N ASP A 10 13.75 -25.55 2.26
CA ASP A 10 14.77 -26.12 3.13
C ASP A 10 16.12 -25.37 3.20
N GLU A 11 16.26 -24.25 2.49
CA GLU A 11 17.47 -23.41 2.55
C GLU A 11 17.56 -22.68 3.90
N THR A 12 18.70 -22.81 4.57
CA THR A 12 19.07 -21.99 5.73
C THR A 12 19.69 -20.68 5.29
N PHE A 13 19.37 -19.59 5.97
CA PHE A 13 19.86 -18.27 5.63
C PHE A 13 20.09 -17.41 6.86
N GLN A 14 20.90 -16.37 6.66
CA GLN A 14 21.13 -15.28 7.60
C GLN A 14 20.93 -13.98 6.81
N LEU A 15 19.89 -13.21 7.13
CA LEU A 15 19.54 -11.98 6.41
C LEU A 15 19.08 -10.88 7.36
N PHE A 16 19.41 -9.64 7.00
CA PHE A 16 18.76 -8.47 7.59
C PHE A 16 17.41 -8.23 6.94
N LEU A 17 16.36 -8.14 7.74
CA LEU A 17 14.98 -7.99 7.28
C LEU A 17 14.25 -6.94 8.12
N LEU A 18 13.28 -6.27 7.51
CA LEU A 18 12.33 -5.42 8.22
C LEU A 18 11.23 -6.27 8.85
N ILE A 19 10.91 -6.02 10.13
CA ILE A 19 9.65 -6.46 10.72
C ILE A 19 8.55 -5.58 10.14
N LYS A 20 7.80 -6.10 9.15
CA LYS A 20 6.63 -5.41 8.58
C LYS A 20 5.44 -5.47 9.53
N ASN A 21 5.24 -6.62 10.17
CA ASN A 21 4.19 -6.83 11.17
C ASN A 21 4.66 -7.77 12.28
N ALA A 22 4.10 -7.61 13.49
CA ALA A 22 4.37 -8.40 14.68
C ALA A 22 3.09 -8.55 15.53
N ASP A 23 2.25 -9.56 15.22
CA ASP A 23 1.03 -9.81 15.98
C ASP A 23 1.29 -10.74 17.16
N VAL A 24 1.07 -10.26 18.39
CA VAL A 24 1.11 -11.11 19.59
C VAL A 24 -0.16 -11.96 19.66
N ARG A 25 0.01 -13.29 19.75
CA ARG A 25 -1.09 -14.26 19.81
C ARG A 25 -0.85 -15.28 20.91
N ILE A 26 -1.92 -15.93 21.36
CA ILE A 26 -1.86 -16.99 22.38
C ILE A 26 -2.00 -18.34 21.69
N ALA A 27 -1.05 -19.24 21.92
CA ALA A 27 -1.07 -20.61 21.42
C ALA A 27 -2.02 -21.49 22.26
N LYS A 28 -2.36 -22.68 21.75
CA LYS A 28 -3.26 -23.62 22.45
C LYS A 28 -2.77 -24.03 23.84
N ASN A 29 -1.45 -23.98 24.07
CA ASN A 29 -0.81 -24.26 25.36
C ASN A 29 -0.82 -23.04 26.32
N GLY A 30 -1.48 -21.94 25.96
CA GLY A 30 -1.56 -20.71 26.76
C GLY A 30 -0.35 -19.78 26.66
N LYS A 31 0.74 -20.19 26.00
CA LYS A 31 1.92 -19.34 25.84
C LYS A 31 1.73 -18.32 24.73
N LYS A 32 2.35 -17.14 24.88
CA LYS A 32 2.37 -16.11 23.85
C LYS A 32 3.37 -16.47 22.75
N PHE A 33 3.06 -16.10 21.52
CA PHE A 33 3.96 -16.15 20.38
C PHE A 33 3.75 -14.91 19.52
N ILE A 34 4.77 -14.52 18.76
CA ILE A 34 4.67 -13.41 17.82
C ILE A 34 4.54 -13.99 16.41
N ALA A 35 3.47 -13.64 15.71
CA ALA A 35 3.31 -13.91 14.29
C ALA A 35 3.90 -12.74 13.50
N PHE A 36 5.09 -12.95 12.95
CA PHE A 36 5.81 -11.95 12.17
C PHE A 36 5.47 -12.05 10.68
N THR A 37 5.50 -10.89 10.03
CA THR A 37 5.76 -10.79 8.59
C THR A 37 7.08 -10.03 8.42
N PHE A 38 8.09 -10.70 7.86
CA PHE A 38 9.37 -10.09 7.53
C PHE A 38 9.37 -9.60 6.08
N GLN A 39 10.17 -8.58 5.78
CA GLN A 39 10.27 -7.98 4.46
C GLN A 39 11.70 -7.62 4.08
N ASP A 40 12.01 -7.79 2.80
CA ASP A 40 13.12 -7.12 2.12
C ASP A 40 12.62 -6.49 0.81
N THR A 41 13.53 -5.92 0.02
CA THR A 41 13.20 -5.29 -1.27
C THR A 41 12.66 -6.27 -2.32
N SER A 42 12.76 -7.59 -2.11
CA SER A 42 12.17 -8.58 -3.01
C SER A 42 10.74 -8.92 -2.63
N GLY A 43 10.35 -8.83 -1.36
CA GLY A 43 8.99 -9.13 -0.89
C GLY A 43 8.96 -9.56 0.57
N THR A 44 7.94 -10.35 0.93
CA THR A 44 7.67 -10.74 2.32
C THR A 44 7.73 -12.25 2.56
N ILE A 45 7.97 -12.63 3.82
CA ILE A 45 7.83 -14.02 4.30
C ILE A 45 7.31 -14.02 5.74
N ASP A 46 6.37 -14.91 6.04
CA ASP A 46 5.80 -15.04 7.38
C ASP A 46 6.68 -15.93 8.27
N GLY A 47 6.70 -15.65 9.57
CA GLY A 47 7.43 -16.45 10.56
C GLY A 47 6.71 -16.46 11.91
N LYS A 48 6.89 -17.52 12.70
CA LYS A 48 6.33 -17.62 14.05
C LYS A 48 7.43 -17.73 15.08
N PHE A 49 7.47 -16.79 16.01
CA PHE A 49 8.38 -16.78 17.15
C PHE A 49 7.65 -17.26 18.39
N TRP A 50 7.87 -18.52 18.73
CA TRP A 50 7.16 -19.22 19.79
C TRP A 50 7.72 -18.88 21.17
N ASP A 51 6.88 -19.05 22.19
CA ASP A 51 7.24 -18.88 23.60
C ASP A 51 7.87 -17.51 23.93
N ALA A 52 7.34 -16.45 23.29
CA ALA A 52 7.85 -15.09 23.40
C ALA A 52 7.61 -14.51 24.81
N SER A 53 8.67 -13.99 25.41
CA SER A 53 8.61 -13.21 26.66
C SER A 53 8.05 -11.81 26.43
N GLU A 54 7.60 -11.13 27.50
CA GLU A 54 7.14 -9.74 27.42
C GLU A 54 8.25 -8.79 26.94
N GLU A 55 9.50 -9.06 27.31
CA GLU A 55 10.66 -8.29 26.85
C GLU A 55 10.87 -8.43 25.34
N GLU A 56 10.77 -9.64 24.80
CA GLU A 56 10.89 -9.88 23.35
C GLU A 56 9.73 -9.27 22.58
N ILE A 57 8.51 -9.32 23.13
CA ILE A 57 7.33 -8.67 22.56
C ILE A 57 7.54 -7.17 22.45
N ALA A 58 8.01 -6.53 23.52
CA ALA A 58 8.30 -5.09 23.53
C ALA A 58 9.50 -4.71 22.64
N ARG A 59 10.42 -5.65 22.40
CA ARG A 59 11.62 -5.42 21.60
C ARG A 59 11.40 -5.57 20.09
N PHE A 60 10.60 -6.55 19.67
CA PHE A 60 10.39 -6.89 18.26
C PHE A 60 9.12 -6.25 17.69
N GLU A 61 9.16 -4.93 17.57
CA GLU A 61 8.05 -4.14 17.05
C GLU A 61 8.12 -3.95 15.52
N PRO A 62 6.97 -3.69 14.85
CA PRO A 62 6.94 -3.28 13.46
C PRO A 62 7.83 -2.05 13.19
N GLY A 63 8.46 -1.99 12.03
CA GLY A 63 9.36 -0.91 11.65
C GLY A 63 10.82 -1.11 12.09
N ARG A 64 11.13 -2.18 12.85
CA ARG A 64 12.51 -2.50 13.25
C ARG A 64 13.19 -3.41 12.23
N VAL A 65 14.49 -3.19 12.01
CA VAL A 65 15.34 -4.11 11.23
C VAL A 65 15.96 -5.14 12.17
N VAL A 66 15.85 -6.40 11.78
CA VAL A 66 16.38 -7.56 12.51
C VAL A 66 17.36 -8.33 11.66
N MET A 67 18.35 -8.93 12.32
CA MET A 67 19.09 -10.05 11.76
C MET A 67 18.33 -11.34 12.08
N LEU A 68 17.91 -12.04 11.03
CA LEU A 68 17.18 -13.31 11.11
C LEU A 68 18.06 -14.45 10.60
N ASP A 69 18.34 -15.40 11.49
CA ASP A 69 18.81 -16.73 11.14
C ASP A 69 17.61 -17.67 11.08
N GLY A 70 17.40 -18.28 9.93
CA GLY A 70 16.21 -19.10 9.73
C GLY A 70 16.36 -20.14 8.64
N LYS A 71 15.34 -20.98 8.53
CA LYS A 71 15.18 -21.96 7.47
C LYS A 71 13.86 -21.70 6.75
N ARG A 72 13.89 -21.61 5.42
CA ARG A 72 12.66 -21.49 4.62
C ARG A 72 11.96 -22.85 4.57
N GLU A 73 10.72 -22.89 5.02
CA GLU A 73 9.87 -24.08 5.04
C GLU A 73 8.53 -23.78 4.35
N VAL A 74 7.70 -24.81 4.17
CA VAL A 74 6.33 -24.69 3.69
C VAL A 74 5.40 -25.21 4.76
N TYR A 75 4.45 -24.38 5.20
CA TYR A 75 3.44 -24.74 6.17
C TYR A 75 2.05 -24.59 5.55
N GLN A 76 1.28 -25.68 5.48
CA GLN A 76 -0.06 -25.70 4.87
C GLN A 76 -0.08 -25.09 3.45
N GLY A 77 0.94 -25.40 2.65
CA GLY A 77 1.08 -24.89 1.28
C GLY A 77 1.63 -23.47 1.15
N ASN A 78 1.85 -22.75 2.26
CA ASN A 78 2.36 -21.38 2.25
C ASN A 78 3.84 -21.32 2.69
N PRO A 79 4.71 -20.56 2.00
CA PRO A 79 6.08 -20.33 2.46
C PRO A 79 6.11 -19.67 3.85
N GLN A 80 6.95 -20.18 4.73
CA GLN A 80 7.17 -19.66 6.07
C GLN A 80 8.65 -19.79 6.45
N VAL A 81 9.14 -18.93 7.35
CA VAL A 81 10.44 -19.12 7.99
C VAL A 81 10.27 -19.81 9.35
N LYS A 82 11.05 -20.86 9.55
CA LYS A 82 11.36 -21.38 10.88
C LYS A 82 12.50 -20.55 11.47
N ILE A 83 12.19 -19.77 12.50
CA ILE A 83 13.15 -18.87 13.14
C ILE A 83 14.08 -19.70 14.03
N ILE A 84 15.39 -19.55 13.82
CA ILE A 84 16.44 -20.21 14.61
C ILE A 84 17.02 -19.21 15.61
N HIS A 85 17.36 -18.02 15.13
CA HIS A 85 17.82 -16.91 15.96
C HIS A 85 17.32 -15.58 15.40
N LEU A 86 16.95 -14.67 16.30
CA LEU A 86 16.42 -13.36 15.95
C LEU A 86 17.00 -12.31 16.89
N ARG A 87 17.51 -11.22 16.32
CA ARG A 87 17.98 -10.06 17.08
C ARG A 87 17.77 -8.78 16.29
N LEU A 88 17.70 -7.64 16.97
CA LEU A 88 17.78 -6.34 16.31
C LEU A 88 19.12 -6.19 15.58
N ALA A 89 19.09 -5.56 14.41
CA ALA A 89 20.30 -5.10 13.74
C ALA A 89 21.01 -4.06 14.63
N LYS A 90 22.33 -3.99 14.58
CA LYS A 90 23.13 -2.96 15.27
C LYS A 90 23.24 -1.70 14.38
N PRO A 91 23.56 -0.52 14.93
CA PRO A 91 23.69 0.71 14.14
C PRO A 91 24.61 0.59 12.92
N GLU A 92 25.73 -0.12 13.08
CA GLU A 92 26.72 -0.40 12.03
C GLU A 92 26.27 -1.44 10.98
N GLU A 93 25.15 -2.12 11.21
CA GLU A 93 24.63 -3.21 10.38
C GLU A 93 23.49 -2.77 9.44
N GLY A 94 23.14 -1.48 9.43
CA GLY A 94 22.06 -0.94 8.60
C GLY A 94 20.68 -1.11 9.22
N GLN A 95 20.34 -0.22 10.16
CA GLN A 95 19.03 -0.19 10.85
C GLN A 95 17.95 0.60 10.11
N ASP A 96 18.28 1.26 9.00
CA ASP A 96 17.32 2.08 8.24
C ASP A 96 16.28 1.18 7.54
N PRO A 97 15.01 1.21 7.97
CA PRO A 97 13.98 0.34 7.40
C PRO A 97 13.75 0.59 5.90
N SER A 98 13.99 1.81 5.42
CA SER A 98 13.71 2.20 4.03
C SER A 98 14.55 1.40 3.00
N GLN A 99 15.66 0.81 3.45
CA GLN A 99 16.55 -0.04 2.65
C GLN A 99 15.97 -1.44 2.42
N TYR A 100 15.01 -1.85 3.23
CA TYR A 100 14.35 -3.16 3.20
C TYR A 100 12.90 -3.08 2.72
N MET A 101 12.45 -1.89 2.35
CA MET A 101 11.11 -1.69 1.79
C MET A 101 11.06 -2.04 0.32
N GLU A 102 10.08 -2.86 -0.07
CA GLU A 102 9.69 -2.96 -1.47
C GLU A 102 9.25 -1.57 -1.96
N LYS A 103 9.59 -1.26 -3.21
CA LYS A 103 9.30 0.03 -3.85
C LYS A 103 8.61 -0.23 -5.18
N ALA A 104 7.84 0.74 -5.65
CA ALA A 104 7.28 0.70 -6.99
C ALA A 104 8.41 0.47 -8.04
N PRO A 105 8.15 -0.30 -9.10
CA PRO A 105 9.11 -0.53 -10.19
C PRO A 105 9.28 0.70 -11.10
N MET A 106 8.71 1.83 -10.71
CA MET A 106 8.70 3.10 -11.43
C MET A 106 9.09 4.23 -10.48
N LYS A 107 9.82 5.24 -10.98
CA LYS A 107 10.18 6.41 -10.16
C LYS A 107 8.93 7.26 -9.90
N LYS A 108 8.94 7.93 -8.75
CA LYS A 108 7.85 8.83 -8.36
C LYS A 108 7.63 9.94 -9.38
N GLU A 109 8.71 10.50 -9.90
CA GLU A 109 8.68 11.59 -10.87
C GLU A 109 8.01 11.17 -12.19
N ASP A 110 8.30 9.96 -12.67
CA ASP A 110 7.70 9.43 -13.90
C ASP A 110 6.19 9.17 -13.70
N MET A 111 5.79 8.65 -12.53
CA MET A 111 4.37 8.46 -12.18
C MET A 111 3.64 9.80 -12.05
N GLU A 112 4.26 10.80 -11.41
CA GLU A 112 3.74 12.17 -11.34
C GLU A 112 3.53 12.75 -12.73
N GLU A 113 4.49 12.57 -13.64
CA GLU A 113 4.40 13.06 -15.02
C GLU A 113 3.24 12.41 -15.78
N GLU A 114 3.13 11.08 -15.80
CA GLU A 114 2.06 10.37 -16.52
C GLU A 114 0.66 10.74 -16.02
N ILE A 115 0.49 10.88 -14.70
CA ILE A 115 -0.79 11.31 -14.11
C ILE A 115 -1.08 12.75 -14.52
N ASN A 116 -0.11 13.66 -14.41
CA ASN A 116 -0.27 15.06 -14.81
C ASN A 116 -0.59 15.22 -16.30
N GLN A 117 0.03 14.42 -17.18
CA GLN A 117 -0.29 14.40 -18.61
C GLN A 117 -1.76 14.00 -18.81
N THR A 118 -2.21 12.96 -18.11
CA THR A 118 -3.60 12.49 -18.19
C THR A 118 -4.61 13.53 -17.68
N LEU A 119 -4.22 14.40 -16.74
CA LEU A 119 -5.06 15.53 -16.32
C LEU A 119 -5.34 16.54 -17.44
N PHE A 120 -4.54 16.60 -18.51
CA PHE A 120 -4.86 17.45 -19.68
C PHE A 120 -5.88 16.80 -20.62
N GLU A 121 -6.10 15.49 -20.50
CA GLU A 121 -7.07 14.72 -21.29
C GLU A 121 -8.48 14.72 -20.67
N ILE A 122 -8.62 15.19 -19.42
CA ILE A 122 -9.91 15.37 -18.75
C ILE A 122 -10.49 16.73 -19.15
N ILE A 123 -11.39 16.75 -20.14
CA ILE A 123 -11.93 17.99 -20.73
C ILE A 123 -13.12 18.57 -19.97
N ASN A 124 -13.84 17.77 -19.18
CA ASN A 124 -14.90 18.29 -18.32
C ASN A 124 -14.28 19.17 -17.20
N PRO A 125 -14.71 20.43 -17.05
CA PRO A 125 -14.09 21.37 -16.13
C PRO A 125 -14.35 21.05 -14.64
N HIS A 126 -15.49 20.46 -14.29
CA HIS A 126 -15.77 20.06 -12.90
C HIS A 126 -14.85 18.90 -12.49
N TRP A 127 -14.81 17.82 -13.28
CA TRP A 127 -13.96 16.66 -13.01
C TRP A 127 -12.49 17.05 -12.93
N ASN A 128 -12.01 17.84 -13.89
CA ASN A 128 -10.61 18.28 -13.90
C ASN A 128 -10.23 19.02 -12.63
N ARG A 129 -11.07 19.98 -12.20
CA ARG A 129 -10.82 20.80 -11.02
C ARG A 129 -10.92 20.00 -9.73
N ILE A 130 -11.89 19.08 -9.61
CA ILE A 130 -12.02 18.19 -8.45
C ILE A 130 -10.78 17.29 -8.34
N VAL A 131 -10.39 16.63 -9.44
CA VAL A 131 -9.23 15.74 -9.45
C VAL A 131 -7.96 16.50 -9.06
N ARG A 132 -7.72 17.68 -9.66
CA ARG A 132 -6.55 18.52 -9.33
C ARG A 132 -6.56 18.99 -7.88
N PHE A 133 -7.72 19.42 -7.38
CA PHE A 133 -7.86 19.86 -5.99
C PHE A 133 -7.47 18.75 -5.01
N LEU A 134 -8.01 17.55 -5.23
CA LEU A 134 -7.79 16.41 -4.37
C LEU A 134 -6.35 15.86 -4.47
N LEU A 135 -5.79 15.75 -5.68
CA LEU A 135 -4.39 15.37 -5.87
C LEU A 135 -3.42 16.38 -5.23
N ASN A 136 -3.73 17.68 -5.27
CA ASN A 136 -2.90 18.68 -4.59
C ASN A 136 -3.03 18.58 -3.07
N LYS A 137 -4.24 18.36 -2.55
CA LYS A 137 -4.50 18.19 -1.11
C LYS A 137 -3.74 17.01 -0.53
N TYR A 138 -3.70 15.88 -1.26
CA TYR A 138 -3.10 14.63 -0.81
C TYR A 138 -1.82 14.27 -1.55
N LYS A 139 -1.11 15.26 -2.13
CA LYS A 139 0.01 14.99 -3.05
C LYS A 139 1.05 14.08 -2.40
N LYS A 140 1.45 14.39 -1.17
CA LYS A 140 2.51 13.64 -0.50
C LYS A 140 2.07 12.18 -0.27
N GLU A 141 0.92 12.01 0.36
CA GLU A 141 0.37 10.72 0.74
C GLU A 141 0.10 9.86 -0.50
N PHE A 142 -0.52 10.42 -1.54
CA PHE A 142 -0.85 9.70 -2.76
C PHE A 142 0.37 9.06 -3.45
N PHE A 143 1.52 9.76 -3.44
CA PHE A 143 2.76 9.28 -4.05
C PHE A 143 3.66 8.48 -3.10
N GLU A 144 3.34 8.39 -1.80
CA GLU A 144 4.15 7.66 -0.82
C GLU A 144 3.44 6.42 -0.28
N PHE A 145 2.10 6.46 -0.20
CA PHE A 145 1.31 5.41 0.41
C PHE A 145 1.26 4.14 -0.44
N PRO A 146 1.10 2.98 0.21
CA PRO A 146 0.83 1.73 -0.48
C PRO A 146 -0.61 1.68 -0.97
N ALA A 147 -0.89 0.81 -1.94
CA ALA A 147 -2.26 0.57 -2.40
C ALA A 147 -3.01 -0.45 -1.51
N ALA A 148 -2.33 -1.17 -0.62
CA ALA A 148 -2.93 -2.19 0.23
C ALA A 148 -2.05 -2.50 1.45
N LYS A 149 -2.64 -3.14 2.47
CA LYS A 149 -1.89 -3.66 3.63
C LYS A 149 -1.05 -4.91 3.31
N ARG A 150 -1.63 -5.89 2.60
CA ARG A 150 -0.97 -7.18 2.28
C ARG A 150 -1.08 -7.64 0.81
N ASN A 151 -1.93 -6.99 0.01
CA ASN A 151 -2.23 -7.41 -1.37
C ASN A 151 -1.32 -6.71 -2.40
N HIS A 152 -1.72 -6.75 -3.69
CA HIS A 152 -1.00 -6.09 -4.78
C HIS A 152 -0.65 -4.63 -4.45
N HIS A 153 0.60 -4.26 -4.71
CA HIS A 153 1.15 -2.93 -4.47
C HIS A 153 1.16 -2.48 -2.99
N ALA A 154 1.28 -3.43 -2.05
CA ALA A 154 1.51 -3.18 -0.62
C ALA A 154 2.95 -2.72 -0.29
N PHE A 155 3.43 -1.73 -1.05
CA PHE A 155 4.78 -1.18 -0.99
C PHE A 155 4.78 0.34 -1.11
N ALA A 156 5.90 0.99 -0.80
CA ALA A 156 6.01 2.45 -0.89
C ALA A 156 5.74 2.94 -2.33
N SER A 157 4.96 4.01 -2.44
CA SER A 157 4.45 4.55 -3.72
C SER A 157 3.53 3.59 -4.50
N GLY A 158 3.00 2.56 -3.83
CA GLY A 158 2.12 1.57 -4.45
C GLY A 158 0.79 2.14 -4.94
N LEU A 159 0.23 3.14 -4.25
CA LEU A 159 -1.03 3.78 -4.64
C LEU A 159 -0.90 4.52 -5.98
N ALA A 160 0.09 5.40 -6.10
CA ALA A 160 0.37 6.08 -7.37
C ALA A 160 0.69 5.09 -8.49
N TYR A 161 1.51 4.06 -8.22
CA TYR A 161 1.84 3.04 -9.21
C TYR A 161 0.60 2.29 -9.71
N HIS A 162 -0.27 1.87 -8.78
CA HIS A 162 -1.55 1.25 -9.09
C HIS A 162 -2.38 2.14 -10.02
N THR A 163 -2.59 3.40 -9.64
CA THR A 163 -3.35 4.36 -10.44
C THR A 163 -2.74 4.57 -11.83
N THR A 164 -1.40 4.71 -11.94
CA THR A 164 -0.71 4.83 -13.24
C THR A 164 -0.94 3.60 -14.11
N THR A 165 -0.84 2.39 -13.55
CA THR A 165 -1.11 1.16 -14.32
C THR A 165 -2.56 1.04 -14.76
N MET A 166 -3.51 1.44 -13.91
CA MET A 166 -4.94 1.48 -14.23
C MET A 166 -5.24 2.53 -15.32
N LEU A 167 -4.58 3.69 -15.30
CA LEU A 167 -4.72 4.71 -16.34
C LEU A 167 -4.25 4.19 -17.71
N ARG A 168 -3.11 3.48 -17.74
CA ARG A 168 -2.64 2.83 -18.98
C ARG A 168 -3.66 1.83 -19.51
N LEU A 169 -4.28 1.06 -18.62
CA LEU A 169 -5.35 0.13 -18.99
C LEU A 169 -6.58 0.87 -19.51
N GLY A 170 -7.02 1.94 -18.82
CA GLY A 170 -8.13 2.79 -19.25
C GLY A 170 -7.89 3.41 -20.63
N LYS A 171 -6.68 3.90 -20.89
CA LYS A 171 -6.26 4.42 -22.21
C LYS A 171 -6.32 3.34 -23.30
N ALA A 172 -5.89 2.12 -22.99
CA ALA A 172 -5.99 1.00 -23.92
C ALA A 172 -7.45 0.64 -24.22
N ILE A 173 -8.34 0.64 -23.21
CA ILE A 173 -9.77 0.37 -23.39
C ILE A 173 -10.43 1.46 -24.25
N VAL A 174 -10.18 2.75 -23.97
CA VAL A 174 -10.71 3.88 -24.76
C VAL A 174 -10.26 3.81 -26.22
N LYS A 175 -9.04 3.32 -26.48
CA LYS A 175 -8.55 3.13 -27.85
C LYS A 175 -9.38 2.09 -28.62
N GLU A 176 -9.77 1.00 -27.98
CA GLU A 176 -10.59 -0.05 -28.60
C GLU A 176 -12.08 0.33 -28.67
N TYR A 177 -12.57 1.13 -27.71
CA TYR A 177 -13.96 1.58 -27.62
C TYR A 177 -14.05 3.12 -27.55
N PRO A 178 -13.94 3.82 -28.70
CA PRO A 178 -13.93 5.28 -28.75
C PRO A 178 -15.23 5.95 -28.27
N GLU A 179 -16.33 5.21 -28.18
CA GLU A 179 -17.62 5.66 -27.64
C GLU A 179 -17.60 5.88 -26.12
N LEU A 180 -16.61 5.34 -25.41
CA LEU A 180 -16.47 5.54 -23.98
C LEU A 180 -16.11 6.99 -23.64
N ASN A 181 -16.67 7.49 -22.54
CA ASN A 181 -16.29 8.79 -22.02
C ASN A 181 -14.91 8.73 -21.35
N ALA A 182 -13.86 9.00 -22.13
CA ALA A 182 -12.48 8.98 -21.68
C ALA A 182 -12.23 9.89 -20.46
N SER A 183 -12.81 11.11 -20.47
CA SER A 183 -12.63 12.06 -19.36
C SER A 183 -13.22 11.55 -18.05
N LEU A 184 -14.40 10.93 -18.09
CA LEU A 184 -15.01 10.32 -16.90
C LEU A 184 -14.19 9.14 -16.42
N LEU A 185 -13.78 8.26 -17.34
CA LEU A 185 -12.98 7.08 -17.00
C LEU A 185 -11.66 7.46 -16.35
N TYR A 186 -10.94 8.44 -16.90
CA TYR A 186 -9.66 8.89 -16.35
C TYR A 186 -9.83 9.59 -14.99
N ALA A 187 -10.85 10.43 -14.85
CA ALA A 187 -11.17 11.05 -13.56
C ALA A 187 -11.52 10.01 -12.49
N GLY A 188 -12.37 9.04 -12.85
CA GLY A 188 -12.74 7.92 -11.99
C GLY A 188 -11.54 7.09 -11.57
N ILE A 189 -10.67 6.69 -12.52
CA ILE A 189 -9.45 5.92 -12.21
C ILE A 189 -8.51 6.70 -11.28
N ILE A 190 -8.31 8.01 -11.49
CA ILE A 190 -7.41 8.78 -10.61
C ILE A 190 -7.95 8.84 -9.19
N LEU A 191 -9.26 8.92 -9.02
CA LEU A 191 -9.89 9.09 -7.72
C LEU A 191 -10.24 7.78 -7.01
N HIS A 192 -10.54 6.68 -7.71
CA HIS A 192 -11.19 5.49 -7.11
C HIS A 192 -10.56 5.00 -5.80
N ASP A 193 -9.23 4.99 -5.72
CA ASP A 193 -8.47 4.53 -4.57
C ASP A 193 -7.86 5.68 -3.75
N LEU A 194 -8.12 6.95 -4.08
CA LEU A 194 -7.56 8.10 -3.38
C LEU A 194 -7.90 8.06 -1.88
N GLY A 195 -9.08 7.57 -1.51
CA GLY A 195 -9.49 7.41 -0.11
C GLY A 195 -8.53 6.57 0.74
N LYS A 196 -7.62 5.81 0.11
CA LYS A 196 -6.56 5.05 0.82
C LYS A 196 -5.57 5.92 1.58
N VAL A 197 -5.43 7.19 1.20
CA VAL A 197 -4.63 8.17 1.97
C VAL A 197 -5.23 8.48 3.35
N ILE A 198 -6.51 8.16 3.57
CA ILE A 198 -7.23 8.29 4.84
C ILE A 198 -7.45 6.91 5.47
N GLU A 199 -7.68 5.88 4.66
CA GLU A 199 -7.91 4.49 5.11
C GLU A 199 -6.66 3.90 5.80
N LEU A 200 -5.46 4.31 5.39
CA LEU A 200 -4.19 3.71 5.82
C LEU A 200 -3.29 4.68 6.59
N THR A 201 -2.42 4.17 7.46
CA THR A 201 -1.50 4.98 8.29
C THR A 201 -0.19 5.40 7.60
N GLY A 202 0.15 4.79 6.45
CA GLY A 202 1.36 5.11 5.67
C GLY A 202 2.17 3.87 5.24
N PRO A 203 3.36 4.05 4.62
CA PRO A 203 4.08 2.97 3.94
C PRO A 203 4.95 2.08 4.83
N MET A 204 5.40 2.55 5.99
CA MET A 204 6.36 1.84 6.85
C MET A 204 5.73 0.62 7.55
N THR A 205 4.61 0.83 8.24
CA THR A 205 3.85 -0.17 8.98
C THR A 205 2.38 0.08 8.70
N THR A 206 1.97 -0.31 7.50
CA THR A 206 0.64 0.01 6.98
C THR A 206 -0.43 -0.68 7.80
N GLU A 207 -1.21 0.14 8.50
CA GLU A 207 -2.36 -0.29 9.27
C GLU A 207 -3.61 0.45 8.80
N TYR A 208 -4.76 -0.15 9.05
CA TYR A 208 -6.04 0.53 8.83
C TYR A 208 -6.25 1.57 9.92
N THR A 209 -6.66 2.77 9.54
CA THR A 209 -7.16 3.77 10.49
C THR A 209 -8.52 3.34 11.04
N LEU A 210 -9.03 4.04 12.06
CA LEU A 210 -10.39 3.81 12.55
C LEU A 210 -11.42 4.00 11.42
N ALA A 211 -11.28 5.09 10.67
CA ALA A 211 -12.13 5.36 9.50
C ALA A 211 -11.94 4.29 8.42
N GLY A 212 -10.70 3.84 8.18
CA GLY A 212 -10.44 2.76 7.24
C GLY A 212 -11.12 1.44 7.61
N ASN A 213 -11.13 1.07 8.89
CA ASN A 213 -11.79 -0.16 9.37
C ASN A 213 -13.33 -0.07 9.34
N LEU A 214 -13.91 1.10 9.58
CA LEU A 214 -15.36 1.25 9.80
C LEU A 214 -16.11 1.82 8.59
N VAL A 215 -15.44 2.60 7.74
CA VAL A 215 -16.05 3.34 6.62
C VAL A 215 -15.51 2.81 5.28
N GLY A 216 -14.19 2.68 5.15
CA GLY A 216 -13.52 2.21 3.94
C GLY A 216 -13.32 3.28 2.87
N HIS A 217 -12.31 3.11 2.02
CA HIS A 217 -11.85 4.13 1.08
C HIS A 217 -12.89 4.60 0.06
N LEU A 218 -13.84 3.74 -0.37
CA LEU A 218 -14.87 4.10 -1.36
C LEU A 218 -15.79 5.22 -0.84
N VAL A 219 -16.24 5.10 0.41
CA VAL A 219 -17.06 6.13 1.05
C VAL A 219 -16.22 7.36 1.37
N LEU A 220 -14.97 7.16 1.82
CA LEU A 220 -14.05 8.26 2.12
C LEU A 220 -13.71 9.10 0.88
N VAL A 221 -13.54 8.49 -0.31
CA VAL A 221 -13.31 9.26 -1.53
C VAL A 221 -14.55 10.03 -1.98
N ASP A 222 -15.75 9.45 -1.85
CA ASP A 222 -17.00 10.17 -2.18
C ASP A 222 -17.20 11.38 -1.26
N GLU A 223 -16.90 11.22 0.03
CA GLU A 223 -16.90 12.33 0.99
C GLU A 223 -15.91 13.42 0.55
N GLU A 224 -14.68 13.04 0.18
CA GLU A 224 -13.66 13.98 -0.28
C GLU A 224 -14.05 14.70 -1.58
N ILE A 225 -14.71 14.02 -2.52
CA ILE A 225 -15.29 14.66 -3.71
C ILE A 225 -16.34 15.70 -3.30
N THR A 226 -17.19 15.39 -2.34
CA THR A 226 -18.21 16.31 -1.83
C THR A 226 -17.56 17.52 -1.14
N GLN A 227 -16.52 17.32 -0.33
CA GLN A 227 -15.74 18.39 0.30
C GLN A 227 -15.05 19.28 -0.75
N ALA A 228 -14.51 18.68 -1.83
CA ALA A 228 -13.94 19.42 -2.94
C ALA A 228 -14.98 20.29 -3.66
N CYS A 229 -16.22 19.79 -3.84
CA CYS A 229 -17.31 20.57 -4.42
C CYS A 229 -17.63 21.81 -3.57
N ILE A 230 -17.69 21.67 -2.24
CA ILE A 230 -17.90 22.79 -1.31
C ILE A 230 -16.77 23.82 -1.47
N ALA A 231 -15.50 23.39 -1.44
CA ALA A 231 -14.35 24.26 -1.55
C ALA A 231 -14.29 25.00 -2.90
N LEU A 232 -14.67 24.33 -3.98
CA LEU A 232 -14.70 24.87 -5.34
C LEU A 232 -16.01 25.62 -5.68
N LYS A 233 -16.96 25.66 -4.74
CA LYS A 233 -18.30 26.27 -4.91
C LYS A 233 -19.10 25.65 -6.06
N PHE A 234 -19.02 24.33 -6.21
CA PHE A 234 -19.85 23.57 -7.14
C PHE A 234 -21.09 23.03 -6.43
N ASP A 235 -22.21 22.99 -7.15
CA ASP A 235 -23.40 22.25 -6.72
C ASP A 235 -23.16 20.75 -6.95
N ASP A 236 -23.12 19.97 -5.87
CA ASP A 236 -22.83 18.54 -5.87
C ASP A 236 -23.95 17.68 -6.48
N LYS A 237 -25.09 18.31 -6.81
CA LYS A 237 -26.22 17.71 -7.51
C LYS A 237 -26.17 17.87 -9.03
N GLN A 238 -25.18 18.59 -9.56
CA GLN A 238 -24.99 18.64 -11.01
C GLN A 238 -24.70 17.25 -11.55
N GLU A 239 -25.28 16.96 -12.72
CA GLU A 239 -25.26 15.63 -13.32
C GLU A 239 -23.85 15.08 -13.46
N ASP A 240 -22.91 15.87 -13.97
CA ASP A 240 -21.53 15.42 -14.18
C ASP A 240 -20.83 15.08 -12.85
N ILE A 241 -21.06 15.84 -11.78
CA ILE A 241 -20.54 15.53 -10.45
C ILE A 241 -21.16 14.24 -9.89
N VAL A 242 -22.49 14.08 -10.00
CA VAL A 242 -23.19 12.87 -9.56
C VAL A 242 -22.66 11.63 -10.30
N VAL A 243 -22.41 11.76 -11.61
CA VAL A 243 -21.85 10.68 -12.43
C VAL A 243 -20.41 10.34 -12.02
N LEU A 244 -19.57 11.32 -11.69
CA LEU A 244 -18.23 11.06 -11.16
C LEU A 244 -18.27 10.33 -9.82
N ARG A 245 -19.17 10.75 -8.92
CA ARG A 245 -19.40 10.09 -7.63
C ARG A 245 -19.87 8.66 -7.80
N HIS A 246 -20.82 8.43 -8.72
CA HIS A 246 -21.25 7.08 -9.07
C HIS A 246 -20.08 6.22 -9.58
N MET A 247 -19.24 6.77 -10.47
CA MET A 247 -18.10 6.06 -11.05
C MET A 247 -17.09 5.57 -10.01
N VAL A 248 -16.88 6.31 -8.92
CA VAL A 248 -15.93 5.90 -7.85
C VAL A 248 -16.55 4.97 -6.80
N LEU A 249 -17.88 4.91 -6.72
CA LEU A 249 -18.61 4.06 -5.77
C LEU A 249 -19.05 2.71 -6.36
N ALA A 250 -19.12 2.59 -7.69
CA ALA A 250 -19.67 1.45 -8.42
C ALA A 250 -18.69 0.28 -8.59
#